data_AF-A0A1E3GYJ7-F1
#
_entry.id   AF-A0A1E3GYJ7-F1
#
_cell.length_a   1.000
_cell.length_b   1.000
_cell.length_c   1.000
_cell.angle_alpha   90.00
_cell.angle_beta   90.00
_cell.angle_gamma   90.00
#
_symmetry.space_group_name_H-M   'P 1'
#
loop_
_entity.id
_entity.type
_entity.pdbx_description
1 polymer ?
#
loop_
_entity_poly.entity_id
_entity_poly.type
_entity_poly.pdbx_seq_one_letter_code
_entity_poly.pdbx_strand_id
1 'polypeptide(L)'
;MLDLRPNCECCDRDLPPAAVAFICSFECTYCADCARDTLHGVCPNCGGELVRRPVRPAGKLAANPPSTTRILKAEGCPPGAPTPSSH
;
A
#
# COMPACT_ATOMS: atom_id res chain seq x y z
N MET A 1 -12.19 10.48 -0.30
CA MET A 1 -10.97 10.92 0.42
C MET A 1 -10.14 9.66 0.63
N LEU A 2 -8.81 9.72 0.52
CA LEU A 2 -7.96 8.54 0.72
C LEU A 2 -8.25 7.87 2.08
N ASP A 3 -8.51 6.57 2.09
CA ASP A 3 -8.95 5.86 3.30
C ASP A 3 -7.83 5.72 4.34
N LEU A 4 -6.57 5.65 3.90
CA LEU A 4 -5.42 5.33 4.75
C LEU A 4 -5.59 4.01 5.50
N ARG A 5 -5.60 2.89 4.76
CA ARG A 5 -5.68 1.55 5.33
C ARG A 5 -4.57 1.32 6.38
N PRO A 6 -4.90 0.67 7.50
CA PRO A 6 -4.04 0.62 8.68
C PRO A 6 -3.00 -0.50 8.60
N ASN A 7 -2.97 -1.30 7.53
CA ASN A 7 -2.08 -2.45 7.42
C ASN A 7 -1.55 -2.67 5.99
N CYS A 8 -0.47 -3.43 5.89
CA CYS A 8 0.05 -3.95 4.63
C CYS A 8 -0.83 -5.11 4.16
N GLU A 9 -1.35 -5.04 2.94
CA GLU A 9 -2.19 -6.10 2.36
C GLU A 9 -1.42 -7.40 2.07
N CYS A 10 -0.09 -7.37 2.15
CA CYS A 10 0.77 -8.50 1.85
C CYS A 10 1.19 -9.31 3.08
N CYS A 11 1.55 -8.63 4.16
CA CYS A 11 2.18 -9.24 5.34
C CYS A 11 1.49 -8.82 6.65
N ASP A 12 0.36 -8.13 6.57
CA ASP A 12 -0.44 -7.61 7.68
C ASP A 12 0.29 -6.67 8.66
N ARG A 13 1.48 -6.19 8.33
CA ARG A 13 2.20 -5.21 9.15
C ARG A 13 1.39 -3.94 9.32
N ASP A 14 1.34 -3.41 10.55
CA ASP A 14 0.66 -2.13 10.83
C ASP A 14 1.34 -0.95 10.11
N LEU A 15 0.49 -0.10 9.51
CA LEU A 15 0.85 1.08 8.73
C LEU A 15 0.08 2.30 9.26
N PRO A 16 0.47 2.85 10.42
CA PRO A 16 -0.18 4.05 10.97
C PRO A 16 -0.13 5.22 9.97
N PRO A 17 -0.96 6.26 10.15
CA PRO A 17 -1.10 7.34 9.15
C PRO A 17 0.21 8.02 8.73
N ALA A 18 1.18 8.10 9.64
CA ALA A 18 2.50 8.68 9.41
C ALA A 18 3.56 7.69 8.87
N ALA A 19 3.24 6.39 8.79
CA ALA A 19 4.17 5.38 8.30
C ALA A 19 4.48 5.56 6.82
N VAL A 20 5.71 5.20 6.45
CA VAL A 20 6.09 5.02 5.05
C VAL A 20 5.37 3.78 4.51
N ALA A 21 4.43 4.02 3.61
CA ALA A 21 3.67 3.00 2.91
C ALA A 21 3.60 3.38 1.43
N PHE A 22 3.28 2.39 0.60
CA PHE A 22 3.10 2.54 -0.83
C PHE A 22 1.67 2.16 -1.20
N ILE A 23 1.13 2.81 -2.23
CA ILE A 23 -0.26 2.67 -2.62
C ILE A 23 -0.41 2.74 -4.15
N CYS A 24 -1.41 2.02 -4.69
CA CYS A 24 -1.84 2.19 -6.08
C CYS A 24 -3.09 3.09 -6.19
N SER A 25 -3.57 3.35 -7.40
CA SER A 25 -4.78 4.15 -7.66
C SER A 25 -6.09 3.58 -7.08
N PHE A 26 -6.12 2.29 -6.74
CA PHE A 26 -7.25 1.60 -6.11
C PHE A 26 -7.09 1.45 -4.60
N GLU A 27 -6.13 2.17 -4.03
CA GLU A 27 -5.84 2.21 -2.60
C GLU A 27 -5.30 0.90 -1.99
N CYS A 28 -4.84 -0.06 -2.82
CA CYS A 28 -4.10 -1.22 -2.32
C CYS A 28 -2.82 -0.76 -1.61
N THR A 29 -2.68 -1.06 -0.32
CA THR A 29 -1.64 -0.49 0.55
C THR A 29 -0.60 -1.53 0.94
N TYR A 30 0.68 -1.20 0.78
CA TYR A 30 1.82 -2.08 1.07
C TYR A 30 2.89 -1.37 1.90
N CYS A 31 3.59 -2.11 2.76
CA CYS A 31 4.77 -1.57 3.47
C CYS A 31 5.94 -1.38 2.50
N ALA A 32 6.96 -0.63 2.92
CA ALA A 32 8.14 -0.38 2.10
C ALA A 32 8.86 -1.68 1.68
N ASP A 33 8.98 -2.64 2.59
CA ASP A 33 9.66 -3.91 2.35
C ASP A 33 8.92 -4.71 1.26
N CYS A 34 7.59 -4.89 1.39
CA CYS A 34 6.82 -5.61 0.38
C CYS A 34 6.78 -4.86 -0.96
N ALA A 35 6.63 -3.53 -0.95
CA ALA A 35 6.63 -2.74 -2.18
C ALA A 35 7.95 -2.87 -2.96
N ARG A 36 9.09 -2.90 -2.26
CA ARG A 36 10.42 -2.98 -2.86
C ARG A 36 10.84 -4.41 -3.21
N ASP A 37 10.76 -5.30 -2.24
CA ASP A 37 11.42 -6.60 -2.28
C ASP A 37 10.51 -7.71 -2.79
N THR A 38 9.20 -7.62 -2.51
CA THR A 38 8.22 -8.62 -2.96
C THR A 38 7.58 -8.21 -4.27
N LEU A 39 7.19 -6.94 -4.40
CA LEU A 39 6.32 -6.45 -5.48
C LEU A 39 7.06 -5.66 -6.54
N HIS A 40 8.31 -5.27 -6.28
CA HIS A 40 9.16 -4.50 -7.20
C HIS A 40 8.47 -3.26 -7.81
N GLY A 41 7.68 -2.56 -6.99
CA GLY A 41 6.99 -1.34 -7.38
C GLY A 41 5.69 -1.56 -8.18
N VAL A 42 5.23 -2.80 -8.35
CA VAL A 42 4.02 -3.12 -9.13
C VAL A 42 2.94 -3.72 -8.23
N CYS A 43 1.73 -3.17 -8.28
CA CYS A 43 0.60 -3.67 -7.52
C CYS A 43 0.18 -5.05 -8.04
N PRO A 44 0.12 -6.10 -7.20
CA PRO A 44 -0.23 -7.45 -7.62
C PRO A 44 -1.72 -7.61 -7.95
N ASN A 45 -2.55 -6.64 -7.57
CA ASN A 45 -4.00 -6.69 -7.77
C ASN A 45 -4.45 -5.96 -9.04
N CYS A 46 -3.81 -4.85 -9.40
CA CYS A 46 -4.20 -4.04 -10.57
C CYS A 46 -3.12 -3.91 -11.64
N GLY A 47 -1.88 -4.37 -11.39
CA GLY A 47 -0.75 -4.24 -12.32
C GLY A 47 -0.18 -2.83 -12.47
N GLY A 48 -0.73 -1.84 -11.75
CA GLY A 48 -0.26 -0.45 -11.77
C GLY A 48 0.93 -0.19 -10.85
N GLU A 49 1.49 1.01 -10.94
CA GLU A 49 2.60 1.44 -10.08
C GLU A 49 2.21 1.55 -8.59
N LEU A 50 3.20 1.29 -7.74
CA LEU A 50 3.15 1.58 -6.32
C LEU A 50 3.92 2.86 -6.04
N VAL A 51 3.20 3.92 -5.69
CA VAL A 51 3.79 5.21 -5.32
C VAL A 51 3.72 5.42 -3.82
N ARG A 52 4.53 6.35 -3.29
CA ARG A 52 4.50 6.67 -1.86
C ARG A 52 3.11 7.16 -1.44
N ARG A 53 2.52 6.50 -0.44
CA ARG A 53 1.22 6.87 0.13
C ARG A 53 1.31 8.30 0.71
N PRO A 54 0.44 9.23 0.29
CA PRO A 54 0.36 10.55 0.91
C PRO A 54 0.05 10.46 2.41
N VAL A 55 0.71 11.30 3.20
CA VAL A 55 0.49 11.38 4.66
C VAL A 55 -0.58 12.43 4.95
N ARG A 56 -1.56 12.08 5.78
CA ARG A 56 -2.51 13.06 6.31
C ARG A 56 -1.84 13.89 7.40
N PRO A 57 -1.83 15.23 7.30
CA PRO A 57 -1.24 16.09 8.33
C PRO A 57 -1.84 15.84 9.71
N ALA A 58 -1.02 15.90 10.76
CA ALA A 58 -1.42 15.55 12.13
C ALA A 58 -2.67 16.32 12.60
N GLY A 59 -2.72 17.64 12.34
CA GLY A 59 -3.86 18.49 12.71
C GLY A 59 -5.17 18.18 11.98
N LYS A 60 -5.17 17.31 10.96
CA LYS A 60 -6.38 16.87 10.25
C LYS A 60 -6.88 15.50 10.66
N LEU A 61 -6.11 14.74 11.45
CA LEU A 61 -6.46 13.36 11.84
C LEU A 61 -7.70 13.28 12.73
N ALA A 62 -7.88 14.22 13.67
CA ALA A 62 -9.03 14.19 14.58
C ALA A 62 -10.38 14.32 13.84
N ALA A 63 -10.44 15.21 12.86
CA ALA A 63 -11.65 15.42 12.06
C ALA A 63 -11.76 14.45 10.86
N ASN A 64 -10.66 13.83 10.45
CA ASN A 64 -10.59 12.92 9.30
C ASN A 64 -9.71 11.73 9.70
N PRO A 65 -10.24 10.80 10.51
CA PRO A 65 -9.46 9.66 10.98
C PRO A 65 -9.07 8.72 9.82
N PRO A 66 -7.96 7.97 9.95
CA PRO A 66 -7.67 6.89 9.02
C PRO A 66 -8.71 5.77 9.13
N SER A 67 -8.79 4.94 8.10
CA SER A 67 -9.63 3.75 8.11
C SER A 67 -9.16 2.76 9.18
N THR A 68 -10.14 2.08 9.80
CA THR A 68 -9.91 0.94 10.69
C THR A 68 -10.04 -0.39 9.96
N THR A 69 -10.46 -0.37 8.69
CA THR A 69 -10.65 -1.57 7.88
C THR A 69 -9.30 -2.13 7.44
N ARG A 70 -9.00 -3.34 7.91
CA ARG A 70 -7.84 -4.10 7.45
C ARG A 70 -8.18 -4.88 6.19
N ILE A 71 -7.24 -4.94 5.26
CA ILE A 71 -7.30 -5.82 4.09
C ILE A 71 -6.04 -6.67 4.08
N LEU A 72 -6.19 -7.98 3.93
CA LEU A 72 -5.07 -8.91 3.90
C LEU A 72 -5.31 -9.93 2.80
N LYS A 73 -4.30 -10.14 1.97
CA LYS A 73 -4.22 -11.28 1.07
C LYS A 73 -3.65 -12.46 1.86
N ALA A 74 -4.52 -13.36 2.31
CA ALA A 74 -4.16 -14.45 3.22
C ALA A 74 -3.09 -15.38 2.64
N GLU A 75 -3.04 -15.49 1.31
CA GLU A 75 -2.08 -16.30 0.56
C GLU A 75 -0.72 -15.60 0.38
N GLY A 76 -0.58 -14.35 0.84
CA GLY A 76 0.56 -13.49 0.56
C GLY A 76 0.55 -12.91 -0.86
N CYS A 77 1.52 -12.05 -1.16
CA CYS A 77 1.68 -11.54 -2.53
C CYS A 77 2.60 -12.42 -3.36
N PRO A 78 2.26 -12.65 -4.64
CA PRO A 78 3.23 -13.22 -5.57
C PRO A 78 4.41 -12.24 -5.75
N PRO A 79 5.62 -12.75 -6.06
CA PRO A 79 6.72 -11.92 -6.50
C PRO A 79 6.29 -11.07 -7.71
N GLY A 80 6.69 -9.80 -7.74
CA GLY A 80 6.40 -8.91 -8.86
C GLY A 80 6.87 -9.54 -10.17
N ALA A 81 5.96 -9.62 -11.15
CA ALA A 81 6.32 -10.08 -12.49
C ALA A 81 7.36 -9.12 -13.08
N PRO A 82 8.37 -9.62 -13.83
CA PRO A 82 9.29 -8.74 -14.55
C PRO A 82 8.46 -7.82 -15.44
N THR A 83 8.68 -6.51 -15.34
CA THR A 83 8.06 -5.51 -16.19
C THR A 83 8.24 -5.94 -17.65
N PRO A 84 7.16 -6.05 -18.46
CA PRO A 84 7.35 -6.29 -19.88
C PRO A 84 8.20 -5.13 -20.41
N SER A 85 9.37 -5.45 -20.95
CA SER A 85 10.23 -4.45 -21.59
C SER A 85 9.40 -3.78 -22.69
N SER A 86 9.02 -2.52 -22.47
CA SER A 86 8.42 -1.70 -23.51
C SER A 86 9.43 -1.63 -24.67
N HIS A 87 9.05 -2.21 -25.81
CA HIS A 87 9.70 -2.00 -27.10
C HIS A 87 9.46 -0.58 -27.60
#